data_AF-A0A3D0H348-F1
#
_entry.id   AF-A0A3D0H348-F1
#
_cell.length_a   1.000
_cell.length_b   1.000
_cell.length_c   1.000
_cell.angle_alpha   90.00
_cell.angle_beta   90.00
_cell.angle_gamma   90.00
#
_symmetry.space_group_name_H-M   'P 1'
#
loop_
_entity.id
_entity.type
_entity.pdbx_description
1 polymer ?
#
loop_
_entity_poly.entity_id
_entity_poly.type
_entity_poly.pdbx_seq_one_letter_code
_entity_poly.pdbx_strand_id
1 'polypeptide(L)' 'NKESFVTAIYAVYDPYRRSVRIARAGHPLLMLHRFSQKTAMEIPCDGVFAMGWDAYPEVPVTEIRLEPGDRLLF' A
#
# COMPACT_ATOMS: atom_id res chain seq x y z
N ASN A 1 -13.94 19.05 -17.94
CA ASN A 1 -13.33 17.88 -17.30
C ASN A 1 -14.00 17.68 -15.94
N LYS A 2 -15.26 17.19 -15.92
CA LYS A 2 -16.14 17.39 -14.75
C LYS A 2 -16.07 16.29 -13.70
N GLU A 3 -15.60 15.09 -14.05
CA GLU A 3 -15.33 14.00 -13.09
C GLU A 3 -14.14 13.19 -13.61
N SER A 4 -12.96 13.40 -13.03
CA SER A 4 -11.78 12.55 -13.25
C SER A 4 -11.44 11.91 -11.92
N PHE A 5 -11.36 10.59 -11.91
CA PHE A 5 -10.95 9.82 -10.74
C PHE A 5 -9.53 9.31 -10.92
N VAL A 6 -8.78 9.25 -9.83
CA VAL A 6 -7.38 8.80 -9.84
C VAL A 6 -7.21 7.72 -8.78
N THR A 7 -6.70 6.56 -9.18
CA THR A 7 -6.20 5.57 -8.22
C THR A 7 -4.83 6.01 -7.73
N ALA A 8 -4.57 5.80 -6.44
CA ALA A 8 -3.29 6.14 -5.84
C ALA A 8 -2.88 5.13 -4.79
N ILE A 9 -1.57 5.03 -4.65
CA ILE A 9 -0.92 4.29 -3.60
C ILE A 9 0.29 5.06 -3.10
N TYR A 10 0.49 5.08 -1.79
CA TYR A 10 1.60 5.76 -1.17
C TYR A 10 2.20 4.87 -0.08
N ALA A 11 3.53 4.73 -0.09
CA ALA A 11 4.25 3.93 0.88
C ALA A 11 5.49 4.68 1.36
N VAL A 12 5.71 4.68 2.67
CA VAL A 12 6.89 5.28 3.31
C VAL A 12 7.62 4.20 4.09
N TYR A 13 8.91 4.03 3.81
CA TYR A 13 9.79 3.10 4.51
C TYR A 13 10.60 3.81 5.59
N ASP A 14 10.54 3.31 6.82
CA ASP A 14 11.41 3.69 7.93
C ASP A 14 12.54 2.66 8.08
N PRO A 15 13.80 3.01 7.76
CA PRO A 15 14.93 2.08 7.85
C PRO A 15 15.34 1.77 9.29
N TYR A 16 15.06 2.65 10.26
CA TYR A 16 15.39 2.42 11.67
C TYR A 16 14.45 1.38 12.27
N ARG A 17 13.17 1.45 11.92
CA ARG A 17 12.13 0.50 12.37
C ARG A 17 11.99 -0.72 11.46
N ARG A 18 12.57 -0.69 10.26
CA ARG A 18 12.37 -1.67 9.18
C ARG A 18 10.89 -1.90 8.89
N SER A 19 10.09 -0.83 8.93
CA SER A 19 8.67 -0.87 8.67
C SER A 19 8.27 0.02 7.50
N VAL A 20 7.23 -0.41 6.77
CA VAL A 20 6.60 0.37 5.72
C VAL A 20 5.19 0.69 6.15
N ARG A 21 4.80 1.97 6.04
CA ARG A 21 3.42 2.42 6.18
C ARG A 21 2.84 2.67 4.79
N ILE A 22 1.67 2.09 4.53
CA ILE A 22 1.04 2.04 3.21
C ILE A 22 -0.37 2.63 3.32
N ALA A 23 -0.73 3.53 2.40
CA ALA A 23 -2.07 4.08 2.22
C ALA A 23 -2.52 3.88 0.77
N ARG A 24 -3.81 3.57 0.58
CA ARG A 24 -4.38 3.15 -0.71
C ARG A 24 -5.70 3.84 -1.02
N ALA A 25 -5.86 4.29 -2.26
CA ALA A 25 -7.10 4.84 -2.80
C ALA A 25 -7.40 4.18 -4.16
N GLY A 26 -8.29 3.21 -4.20
CA GLY A 26 -8.72 2.50 -5.42
C GLY A 26 -7.66 1.63 -6.14
N HIS A 27 -6.38 1.70 -5.77
CA HIS A 27 -5.31 0.87 -6.34
C HIS A 27 -5.49 -0.62 -5.94
N PRO A 28 -5.09 -1.62 -6.76
CA PRO A 28 -5.07 -3.02 -6.33
C PRO A 28 -4.17 -3.28 -5.11
N LEU A 29 -4.29 -4.46 -4.50
CA LEU A 29 -3.39 -4.85 -3.40
C LEU A 29 -1.95 -5.01 -3.90
N LEU A 30 -0.99 -4.66 -3.05
CA LEU A 30 0.44 -4.79 -3.36
C LEU A 30 0.90 -6.22 -3.10
N MET A 31 1.89 -6.67 -3.86
CA MET A 31 2.57 -7.92 -3.54
C MET A 31 3.80 -7.69 -2.66
N LEU A 32 3.91 -8.48 -1.61
CA LEU A 32 5.13 -8.64 -0.81
C LEU A 32 5.82 -9.93 -1.21
N HIS A 33 7.00 -9.79 -1.82
CA HIS A 33 7.90 -10.91 -2.06
C HIS A 33 8.84 -11.09 -0.84
N ARG A 34 8.61 -12.14 -0.07
CA ARG A 34 9.45 -12.54 1.08
C ARG A 34 10.64 -13.35 0.60
N PHE A 35 11.83 -12.75 0.63
CA PHE A 35 13.03 -13.38 0.05
C PHE A 35 13.41 -14.68 0.76
N SER A 36 13.39 -14.67 2.09
CA SER A 36 13.75 -15.83 2.93
C SER A 36 12.81 -17.02 2.73
N GLN A 37 11.55 -16.76 2.42
CA GLN A 37 10.52 -17.79 2.26
C GLN A 37 10.30 -18.21 0.80
N LYS A 38 10.84 -17.45 -0.16
CA LYS A 38 10.58 -17.62 -1.60
C LYS A 38 9.08 -17.61 -1.92
N THR A 39 8.33 -16.78 -1.21
CA THR A 39 6.89 -16.62 -1.38
C THR A 39 6.55 -15.19 -1.78
N ALA A 40 5.44 -15.05 -2.51
CA ALA A 40 4.81 -13.76 -2.77
C ALA A 40 3.36 -13.83 -2.30
N MET A 41 2.90 -12.80 -1.62
CA MET A 41 1.52 -12.68 -1.15
C MET A 41 1.03 -11.25 -1.31
N GLU A 42 -0.26 -11.08 -1.56
CA GLU A 42 -0.89 -9.78 -1.44
C GLU A 42 -0.85 -9.33 0.02
N ILE A 43 -0.51 -8.06 0.24
CA ILE A 43 -0.61 -7.44 1.55
C ILE A 43 -2.07 -7.01 1.73
N PRO A 44 -2.79 -7.50 2.74
CA PRO A 44 -4.09 -6.95 3.08
C PRO A 44 -3.90 -5.49 3.49
N CYS A 45 -4.33 -4.56 2.63
CA CYS A 45 -4.31 -3.13 2.90
C CYS A 45 -5.66 -2.52 2.55
N ASP A 46 -6.41 -2.19 3.60
CA ASP A 46 -7.64 -1.43 3.46
C ASP A 46 -7.34 -0.08 2.81
N GLY A 47 -8.34 0.46 2.15
CA GLY A 47 -8.21 1.71 1.42
C GLY A 47 -9.55 2.30 1.10
N VAL A 48 -9.51 3.54 0.64
CA VAL A 48 -10.70 4.24 0.17
C VAL A 48 -10.94 3.96 -1.31
N PHE A 49 -12.09 4.40 -1.83
CA PHE A 49 -12.33 4.43 -3.27
C PHE A 49 -11.34 5.35 -4.00
N ALA A 50 -11.35 5.34 -5.34
CA ALA A 50 -10.50 6.23 -6.12
C ALA A 50 -10.70 7.69 -5.69
N MET A 51 -9.62 8.47 -5.71
CA MET A 51 -9.67 9.86 -5.29
C MET A 51 -10.63 10.65 -6.19
N GLY A 52 -11.45 11.49 -5.57
CA GLY A 52 -12.50 12.25 -6.24
C GLY A 52 -13.84 11.53 -6.38
N TRP A 53 -13.92 10.22 -6.07
CA TRP A 53 -15.16 9.43 -6.16
C TRP A 53 -16.17 9.77 -5.07
N ASP A 54 -15.76 9.65 -3.81
CA ASP A 54 -16.56 9.97 -2.63
C ASP A 54 -15.70 10.75 -1.61
N ALA A 55 -16.36 11.43 -0.68
CA ALA A 55 -15.69 12.02 0.47
C ALA A 55 -15.20 10.91 1.42
N TYR A 56 -13.96 11.04 1.90
CA TYR A 56 -13.36 10.16 2.90
C TYR A 56 -12.77 11.00 4.03
N PRO A 57 -13.15 10.76 5.30
CA PRO A 57 -12.63 11.53 6.43
C PRO A 57 -11.17 11.20 6.74
N GLU A 58 -10.75 9.97 6.44
CA GLU A 58 -9.40 9.47 6.63
C GLU A 58 -9.08 8.39 5.60
N VAL A 59 -7.79 8.14 5.37
CA VAL A 59 -7.31 7.03 4.55
C VAL A 59 -6.68 6.00 5.48
N PRO A 60 -7.15 4.73 5.50
CA PRO A 60 -6.57 3.67 6.31
C PRO A 60 -5.07 3.51 6.02
N VAL A 61 -4.29 3.27 7.08
CA VAL A 61 -2.85 3.03 6.97
C VAL A 61 -2.54 1.64 7.49
N THR A 62 -1.94 0.83 6.63
CA THR A 62 -1.40 -0.48 7.02
C THR A 62 0.10 -0.34 7.30
N GLU A 63 0.57 -0.90 8.41
CA GLU A 63 2.00 -0.99 8.72
C GLU A 63 2.47 -2.44 8.68
N ILE A 64 3.56 -2.69 7.95
CA ILE A 64 4.20 -4.01 7.86
C ILE A 64 5.70 -3.91 8.15
N ARG A 65 6.29 -5.00 8.64
CA ARG A 65 7.75 -5.14 8.78
C ARG A 65 8.34 -5.82 7.55
N LEU A 66 9.46 -5.29 7.10
CA LEU A 66 10.29 -5.88 6.05
C LEU A 66 11.55 -6.49 6.64
N GLU A 67 11.94 -7.63 6.10
CA GLU A 67 13.25 -8.22 6.36
C GLU A 67 14.22 -7.91 5.21
N PRO A 68 15.54 -7.97 5.45
CA PRO A 68 16.53 -7.75 4.41
C PRO A 68 16.27 -8.65 3.18
N GLY A 69 16.22 -8.04 2.00
CA GLY A 69 15.98 -8.72 0.74
C GLY A 69 14.52 -8.78 0.30
N ASP A 70 13.56 -8.49 1.18
CA ASP A 70 12.14 -8.40 0.81
C ASP A 70 11.89 -7.29 -0.21
N ARG A 71 10.88 -7.48 -1.07
CA ARG A 71 10.49 -6.51 -2.11
C ARG A 71 9.00 -6.24 -2.05
N LEU A 72 8.65 -4.95 -2.10
CA LEU A 72 7.29 -4.47 -2.33
C LEU A 72 7.11 -4.18 -3.83
N LEU A 73 6.03 -4.68 -4.40
CA LEU A 73 5.65 -4.50 -5.80
C LEU A 73 4.30 -3.79 -5.85
N PHE A 74 4.24 -2.70 -6.62
CA PHE A 74 3.08 -1.80 -6.74
C PHE A 74 2.37 -1.99 -8.07
#